data_AF-A0A6B2DJW7-F1
#
_entry.id   AF-A0A6B2DJW7-F1
#
_cell.length_a   1.000
_cell.length_b   1.000
_cell.length_c   1.000
_cell.angle_alpha   90.00
_cell.angle_beta   90.00
_cell.angle_gamma   90.00
#
_symmetry.space_group_name_H-M   'P 1'
#
loop_
_entity.id
_entity.type
_entity.pdbx_description
1 polymer ?
#
loop_
_entity_poly.entity_id
_entity_poly.type
_entity_poly.pdbx_seq_one_letter_code
_entity_poly.pdbx_strand_id
1 'polypeptide(L)'
;MLLTITTTRNPATDLGFLLHKHPEKAQSVALSAGTAHVFYPEAGAARCTAALFVEIDPVGLVRGGGTALTQYVNDRPYAGGSYLAVALRAAYTTALAGRCTARPELVDELFDLEVRVPSLSARGGPEAVRKLFEPLGWHVAATPIPLDPQFPQWGESRYVDLTLTGTHRVGDALRHLYVLLPALDGDKHYWVGQDEADKLLRAGEGWLAGHPERELIANRYLERRRPVVNYALSRLAEGDDVPAEAEARVTELPDRPESLAAQRHGSVL
;
A
#
# COMPACT_ATOMS: atom_id res chain seq x y z
N MET A 1 -9.99 5.82 5.66
CA MET A 1 -9.67 5.59 4.23
C MET A 1 -10.36 4.34 3.70
N LEU A 2 -10.58 4.22 2.39
CA LEU A 2 -11.21 3.04 1.77
C LEU A 2 -10.45 2.60 0.50
N LEU A 3 -10.32 1.29 0.32
CA LEU A 3 -9.94 0.64 -0.93
C LEU A 3 -10.91 -0.50 -1.21
N THR A 4 -11.40 -0.62 -2.44
CA THR A 4 -12.22 -1.76 -2.88
C THR A 4 -11.57 -2.49 -4.03
N ILE A 5 -11.70 -3.81 -4.06
CA ILE A 5 -11.27 -4.69 -5.15
C ILE A 5 -12.50 -5.46 -5.62
N THR A 6 -12.88 -5.28 -6.88
CA THR A 6 -14.06 -5.90 -7.50
C THR A 6 -13.62 -6.82 -8.62
N THR A 7 -14.31 -7.93 -8.79
CA THR A 7 -14.21 -8.78 -10.00
C THR A 7 -15.59 -9.26 -10.44
N THR A 8 -15.72 -9.53 -11.73
CA THR A 8 -16.89 -10.13 -12.36
C THR A 8 -16.59 -11.49 -12.99
N ARG A 9 -15.45 -12.11 -12.65
CA ARG A 9 -15.14 -13.50 -13.00
C ARG A 9 -16.24 -14.43 -12.49
N ASN A 10 -16.44 -15.60 -13.11
CA ASN A 10 -17.40 -16.59 -12.62
C ASN A 10 -16.68 -17.85 -12.08
N PRO A 11 -16.84 -18.22 -10.79
CA PRO A 11 -17.56 -17.50 -9.75
C PRO A 11 -16.73 -16.33 -9.19
N ALA A 12 -17.36 -15.17 -8.98
CA ALA A 12 -16.64 -13.97 -8.51
C ALA A 12 -16.21 -14.09 -7.05
N THR A 13 -16.91 -14.93 -6.28
CA THR A 13 -16.59 -15.25 -4.89
C THR A 13 -15.23 -15.93 -4.72
N ASP A 14 -14.62 -16.41 -5.81
CA ASP A 14 -13.24 -16.92 -5.80
C ASP A 14 -12.23 -15.87 -5.28
N LEU A 15 -12.55 -14.58 -5.41
CA LEU A 15 -11.78 -13.49 -4.80
C LEU A 15 -11.60 -13.66 -3.28
N GLY A 16 -12.59 -14.21 -2.57
CA GLY A 16 -12.51 -14.45 -1.13
C GLY A 16 -11.43 -15.45 -0.73
N PHE A 17 -11.26 -16.51 -1.54
CA PHE A 17 -10.21 -17.50 -1.32
C PHE A 17 -8.83 -16.90 -1.55
N LEU A 18 -8.65 -16.16 -2.65
CA LEU A 18 -7.37 -15.52 -2.98
C LEU A 18 -6.95 -14.46 -1.95
N LEU A 19 -7.91 -13.72 -1.38
CA LEU A 19 -7.65 -12.75 -0.33
C LEU A 19 -7.54 -13.37 1.08
N HIS A 20 -7.83 -14.66 1.24
CA HIS A 20 -7.93 -15.34 2.54
C HIS A 20 -8.90 -14.62 3.50
N LYS A 21 -10.03 -14.17 2.96
CA LYS A 21 -11.08 -13.46 3.70
C LYS A 21 -12.43 -14.00 3.26
N HIS A 22 -13.14 -14.60 4.21
CA HIS A 22 -14.43 -15.20 3.93
C HIS A 22 -15.49 -14.09 3.77
N PRO A 23 -16.29 -14.06 2.69
CA PRO A 23 -17.25 -12.98 2.44
C PRO A 23 -18.27 -12.74 3.56
N GLU A 24 -18.73 -13.82 4.21
CA GLU A 24 -19.69 -13.74 5.32
C GLU A 24 -19.08 -13.34 6.67
N LYS A 25 -17.78 -13.06 6.72
CA LYS A 25 -17.07 -12.74 7.97
C LYS A 25 -16.32 -11.42 7.82
N ALA A 26 -16.92 -10.35 8.35
CA ALA A 26 -16.21 -9.11 8.58
C ALA A 26 -15.09 -9.34 9.62
N GLN A 27 -13.91 -8.80 9.34
CA GLN A 27 -12.71 -8.98 10.17
C GLN A 27 -12.04 -7.64 10.42
N SER A 28 -11.41 -7.51 11.58
CA SER A 28 -10.60 -6.35 11.93
C SER A 28 -9.17 -6.82 12.24
N VAL A 29 -8.20 -6.01 11.83
CA VAL A 29 -6.76 -6.21 12.05
C VAL A 29 -6.22 -4.96 12.73
N ALA A 30 -5.63 -5.13 13.91
CA ALA A 30 -5.00 -4.02 14.63
C ALA A 30 -3.74 -3.54 13.89
N LEU A 31 -3.60 -2.23 13.75
CA LEU A 31 -2.43 -1.56 13.21
C LEU A 31 -1.77 -0.72 14.32
N SER A 32 -0.52 -0.31 14.10
CA SER A 32 0.20 0.62 15.00
C SER A 32 -0.53 1.95 15.17
N ALA A 33 -1.14 2.45 14.09
CA ALA A 33 -1.80 3.74 14.02
C ALA A 33 -3.34 3.66 14.01
N GLY A 34 -3.95 2.49 14.22
CA GLY A 34 -5.40 2.34 14.14
C GLY A 34 -5.87 0.91 13.86
N THR A 35 -6.94 0.74 13.11
CA THR A 35 -7.54 -0.56 12.77
C THR A 35 -7.89 -0.63 11.29
N ALA A 36 -7.57 -1.76 10.66
CA ALA A 36 -8.04 -2.11 9.33
C ALA A 36 -9.23 -3.06 9.43
N HIS A 37 -10.27 -2.81 8.65
CA HIS A 37 -11.47 -3.64 8.55
C HIS A 37 -11.58 -4.21 7.15
N VAL A 38 -11.81 -5.51 7.06
CA VAL A 38 -12.07 -6.21 5.80
C VAL A 38 -13.48 -6.78 5.82
N PHE A 39 -14.26 -6.44 4.79
CA PHE A 39 -15.61 -6.92 4.61
C PHE A 39 -15.98 -6.94 3.12
N TYR A 40 -17.11 -7.57 2.79
CA TYR A 40 -17.56 -7.73 1.41
C TYR A 40 -18.92 -7.03 1.24
N PRO A 41 -18.96 -5.79 0.72
CA PRO A 41 -20.24 -5.13 0.42
C PRO A 41 -21.08 -5.87 -0.63
N GLU A 42 -20.44 -6.66 -1.50
CA GLU A 42 -21.11 -7.49 -2.50
C GLU A 42 -20.36 -8.83 -2.64
N ALA A 43 -21.08 -9.95 -2.59
CA ALA A 43 -20.50 -11.29 -2.70
C ALA A 43 -21.46 -12.26 -3.41
N GLY A 44 -21.66 -12.04 -4.71
CA GLY A 44 -22.46 -12.90 -5.58
C GLY A 44 -21.59 -13.71 -6.55
N ALA A 45 -22.20 -14.68 -7.23
CA ALA A 45 -21.49 -15.48 -8.24
C ALA A 45 -21.04 -14.66 -9.45
N ALA A 46 -21.81 -13.62 -9.82
CA ALA A 46 -21.53 -12.77 -10.98
C ALA A 46 -20.64 -11.55 -10.66
N ARG A 47 -20.60 -11.12 -9.40
CA ARG A 47 -19.81 -9.97 -8.96
C ARG A 47 -19.47 -10.11 -7.47
N CYS A 48 -18.22 -9.83 -7.14
CA CYS A 48 -17.73 -9.85 -5.78
C CYS A 48 -16.82 -8.63 -5.57
N THR A 49 -17.06 -7.91 -4.48
CA THR A 49 -16.29 -6.74 -4.06
C THR A 49 -15.81 -6.95 -2.65
N ALA A 50 -14.49 -6.96 -2.47
CA ALA A 50 -13.84 -6.87 -1.17
C ALA A 50 -13.55 -5.40 -0.84
N ALA A 51 -13.77 -4.99 0.41
CA ALA A 51 -13.46 -3.66 0.91
C ALA A 51 -12.43 -3.75 2.04
N LEU A 52 -11.39 -2.91 1.96
CA LEU A 52 -10.45 -2.61 3.02
C LEU A 52 -10.69 -1.19 3.50
N PHE A 53 -11.24 -1.05 4.70
CA PHE A 53 -11.51 0.23 5.34
C PHE A 53 -10.52 0.45 6.49
N VAL A 54 -9.83 1.58 6.50
CA VAL A 54 -8.80 1.88 7.50
C VAL A 54 -9.24 3.05 8.36
N GLU A 55 -9.33 2.80 9.65
CA GLU A 55 -9.59 3.79 10.69
C GLU A 55 -8.28 4.09 11.40
N ILE A 56 -7.77 5.31 11.24
CA ILE A 56 -6.59 5.79 11.97
C ILE A 56 -7.04 6.47 13.25
N ASP A 57 -6.34 6.24 14.36
CA ASP A 57 -6.50 7.00 15.60
C ASP A 57 -5.64 8.29 15.51
N PRO A 58 -6.24 9.45 15.19
CA PRO A 58 -5.47 10.69 15.08
C PRO A 58 -4.88 11.14 16.41
N VAL A 59 -5.48 10.76 17.54
CA VAL A 59 -5.00 11.16 18.87
C VAL A 59 -3.84 10.25 19.28
N GLY A 60 -3.99 8.94 19.09
CA GLY A 60 -2.93 7.96 19.30
C GLY A 60 -1.67 8.26 18.50
N LEU A 61 -1.81 8.76 17.27
CA LEU A 61 -0.69 9.10 16.40
C LEU A 61 0.21 10.23 16.93
N VAL A 62 -0.33 11.14 17.76
CA VAL A 62 0.39 12.34 18.26
C VAL A 62 0.91 12.15 19.69
N ARG A 63 0.44 11.13 20.42
CA ARG A 63 0.88 10.80 21.79
C ARG A 63 2.30 10.20 21.79
N GLY A 64 3.31 11.04 21.56
CA GLY A 64 4.71 10.63 21.50
C GLY A 64 5.74 11.74 21.27
N GLY A 65 5.31 12.99 21.05
CA GLY A 65 6.18 14.17 21.01
C GLY A 65 5.95 15.07 19.80
N GLY A 66 5.40 16.25 20.07
CA GLY A 66 5.28 17.37 19.14
C GLY A 66 4.13 18.32 19.54
N THR A 67 4.32 19.61 19.32
CA THR A 67 3.41 20.69 19.77
C THR A 67 2.75 21.44 18.62
N ALA A 68 2.93 20.98 17.37
CA ALA A 68 2.42 21.67 16.20
C ALA A 68 0.95 21.30 15.91
N LEU A 69 0.11 22.30 15.62
CA LEU A 69 -1.31 22.12 15.29
C LEU A 69 -1.54 21.13 14.13
N THR A 70 -0.61 21.11 13.16
CA THR A 70 -0.62 20.21 12.00
C THR A 70 -0.51 18.73 12.37
N GLN A 71 -0.12 18.39 13.59
CA GLN A 71 -0.12 17.00 14.07
C GLN A 71 -1.52 16.54 14.48
N TYR A 72 -2.36 17.44 14.99
CA TYR A 72 -3.72 17.12 15.43
C TYR A 72 -4.75 17.24 14.31
N VAL A 73 -4.55 18.18 13.39
CA VAL A 73 -5.44 18.39 12.24
C VAL A 73 -4.62 18.17 10.97
N ASN A 74 -4.77 16.99 10.39
CA ASN A 74 -4.19 16.62 9.09
C ASN A 74 -5.08 15.60 8.38
N ASP A 75 -4.70 15.34 7.14
CA ASP A 75 -5.40 14.47 6.20
C ASP A 75 -5.10 12.97 6.36
N ARG A 76 -4.12 12.60 7.20
CA ARG A 76 -3.64 11.21 7.33
C ARG A 76 -4.74 10.18 7.63
N PRO A 77 -5.78 10.48 8.44
CA PRO A 77 -6.87 9.52 8.66
C PRO A 77 -7.76 9.27 7.44
N TYR A 78 -7.72 10.17 6.45
CA TYR A 78 -8.70 10.26 5.37
C TYR A 78 -8.09 9.96 4.00
N ALA A 79 -6.81 10.26 3.79
CA ALA A 79 -6.11 10.12 2.52
C ALA A 79 -5.51 8.72 2.33
N GLY A 80 -5.92 8.00 1.27
CA GLY A 80 -5.29 6.77 0.83
C GLY A 80 -3.83 7.02 0.44
N GLY A 81 -2.92 6.19 0.94
CA GLY A 81 -1.48 6.39 0.78
C GLY A 81 -0.71 5.32 1.56
N SER A 82 0.34 5.74 2.27
CA SER A 82 1.23 4.81 2.99
C SER A 82 0.50 3.96 4.04
N TYR A 83 -0.41 4.52 4.83
CA TYR A 83 -1.20 3.74 5.81
C TYR A 83 -2.12 2.71 5.17
N LEU A 84 -2.63 3.00 3.97
CA LEU A 84 -3.44 2.04 3.23
C LEU A 84 -2.58 0.86 2.72
N ALA A 85 -1.32 1.11 2.34
CA ALA A 85 -0.37 0.06 1.99
C ALA A 85 0.01 -0.82 3.21
N VAL A 86 0.19 -0.21 4.39
CA VAL A 86 0.37 -0.93 5.65
C VAL A 86 -0.82 -1.84 5.94
N ALA A 87 -2.04 -1.30 5.82
CA ALA A 87 -3.26 -2.06 6.03
C ALA A 87 -3.43 -3.20 5.00
N LEU A 88 -3.11 -2.96 3.72
CA LEU A 88 -3.09 -4.00 2.68
C LEU A 88 -2.16 -5.15 3.08
N ARG A 89 -0.94 -4.82 3.52
CA ARG A 89 0.02 -5.82 3.97
C ARG A 89 -0.48 -6.61 5.16
N ALA A 90 -1.02 -5.94 6.18
CA ALA A 90 -1.52 -6.60 7.39
C ALA A 90 -2.74 -7.48 7.11
N ALA A 91 -3.65 -7.03 6.25
CA ALA A 91 -4.88 -7.75 5.91
C ALA A 91 -4.64 -8.94 4.96
N TYR A 92 -3.72 -8.80 4.00
CA TYR A 92 -3.58 -9.70 2.86
C TYR A 92 -2.19 -10.33 2.73
N THR A 93 -1.46 -10.52 3.85
CA THR A 93 -0.11 -11.11 3.89
C THR A 93 0.03 -12.38 3.02
N THR A 94 -0.90 -13.33 3.14
CA THR A 94 -0.83 -14.61 2.43
C THR A 94 -1.04 -14.44 0.92
N ALA A 95 -1.94 -13.55 0.52
CA ALA A 95 -2.22 -13.23 -0.87
C ALA A 95 -1.04 -12.51 -1.54
N LEU A 96 -0.41 -11.56 -0.83
CA LEU A 96 0.81 -10.86 -1.27
C LEU A 96 2.01 -11.81 -1.44
N ALA A 97 2.05 -12.88 -0.66
CA ALA A 97 3.04 -13.95 -0.81
C ALA A 97 2.73 -14.89 -1.98
N GLY A 98 1.63 -14.67 -2.73
CA GLY A 98 1.23 -15.52 -3.85
C GLY A 98 0.81 -16.92 -3.41
N ARG A 99 0.20 -17.07 -2.22
CA ARG A 99 -0.22 -18.37 -1.68
C ARG A 99 -1.73 -18.43 -1.53
N CYS A 100 -2.33 -19.56 -1.91
CA CYS A 100 -3.74 -19.88 -1.63
C CYS A 100 -3.86 -21.38 -1.33
N THR A 101 -4.12 -21.75 -0.07
CA THR A 101 -4.22 -23.16 0.34
C THR A 101 -5.56 -23.77 -0.05
N ALA A 102 -6.65 -22.99 0.03
CA ALA A 102 -7.98 -23.47 -0.25
C ALA A 102 -8.24 -23.72 -1.74
N ARG A 103 -7.64 -22.90 -2.61
CA ARG A 103 -7.81 -22.91 -4.09
C ARG A 103 -6.48 -22.55 -4.77
N PRO A 104 -5.45 -23.41 -4.69
CA PRO A 104 -4.11 -23.13 -5.22
C PRO A 104 -4.10 -22.89 -6.73
N GLU A 105 -5.00 -23.53 -7.46
CA GLU A 105 -5.12 -23.40 -8.92
C GLU A 105 -5.52 -21.99 -9.37
N LEU A 106 -6.06 -21.15 -8.46
CA LEU A 106 -6.47 -19.79 -8.77
C LEU A 106 -5.34 -18.75 -8.64
N VAL A 107 -4.20 -19.10 -8.05
CA VAL A 107 -3.11 -18.15 -7.75
C VAL A 107 -2.53 -17.55 -9.02
N ASP A 108 -2.36 -18.38 -10.04
CA ASP A 108 -1.75 -18.01 -11.31
C ASP A 108 -2.76 -17.52 -12.36
N GLU A 109 -4.05 -17.58 -12.03
CA GLU A 109 -5.14 -17.17 -12.91
C GLU A 109 -5.26 -15.65 -12.98
N LEU A 110 -5.63 -15.17 -14.16
CA LEU A 110 -5.89 -13.76 -14.41
C LEU A 110 -7.34 -13.43 -14.07
N PHE A 111 -7.53 -12.30 -13.39
CA PHE A 111 -8.83 -11.76 -13.02
C PHE A 111 -9.00 -10.40 -13.67
N ASP A 112 -10.18 -10.16 -14.24
CA ASP A 112 -10.62 -8.80 -14.53
C ASP A 112 -10.95 -8.12 -13.21
N LEU A 113 -10.11 -7.16 -12.85
CA LEU A 113 -10.13 -6.45 -11.59
C LEU A 113 -10.49 -4.98 -11.81
N GLU A 114 -11.34 -4.47 -10.93
CA GLU A 114 -11.56 -3.03 -10.72
C GLU A 114 -11.14 -2.69 -9.28
N VAL A 115 -10.17 -1.78 -9.13
CA VAL A 115 -9.72 -1.28 -7.84
C VAL A 115 -10.12 0.18 -7.71
N ARG A 116 -10.76 0.56 -6.60
CA ARG A 116 -11.12 1.96 -6.33
C ARG A 116 -10.51 2.46 -5.04
N VAL A 117 -9.93 3.65 -5.09
CA VAL A 117 -9.42 4.42 -3.93
C VAL A 117 -10.01 5.82 -4.02
N PRO A 118 -11.11 6.13 -3.30
CA PRO A 118 -11.87 7.37 -3.50
C PRO A 118 -11.14 8.66 -3.15
N SER A 119 -10.06 8.59 -2.37
CA SER A 119 -9.30 9.76 -1.91
C SER A 119 -7.83 9.42 -1.82
N LEU A 120 -7.17 9.19 -2.95
CA LEU A 120 -5.75 8.85 -3.02
C LEU A 120 -4.88 10.10 -2.95
N SER A 121 -3.90 10.13 -2.04
CA SER A 121 -2.80 11.10 -2.03
C SER A 121 -1.91 10.86 -3.26
N ALA A 122 -1.94 11.79 -4.22
CA ALA A 122 -1.19 11.66 -5.47
C ALA A 122 -0.28 12.87 -5.68
N ARG A 123 0.94 12.81 -5.13
CA ARG A 123 1.94 13.85 -5.35
C ARG A 123 2.38 13.87 -6.82
N GLY A 124 1.97 14.92 -7.53
CA GLY A 124 2.12 15.03 -8.98
C GLY A 124 0.82 14.79 -9.76
N GLY A 125 -0.31 14.64 -9.07
CA GLY A 125 -1.64 14.58 -9.65
C GLY A 125 -1.91 13.32 -10.48
N PRO A 126 -2.98 13.33 -11.31
CA PRO A 126 -3.38 12.21 -12.15
C PRO A 126 -2.26 11.67 -13.05
N GLU A 127 -1.40 12.54 -13.59
CA GLU A 127 -0.29 12.13 -14.46
C GLU A 127 0.72 11.24 -13.73
N ALA A 128 0.98 11.51 -12.45
CA ALA A 128 1.85 10.64 -11.65
C ALA A 128 1.23 9.26 -11.46
N VAL A 129 -0.10 9.18 -11.29
CA VAL A 129 -0.81 7.90 -11.16
C VAL A 129 -0.72 7.11 -12.46
N ARG A 130 -0.99 7.75 -13.60
CA ARG A 130 -0.87 7.11 -14.93
C ARG A 130 0.52 6.56 -15.18
N LYS A 131 1.56 7.37 -14.98
CA LYS A 131 2.97 6.97 -15.14
C LYS A 131 3.37 5.75 -14.32
N LEU A 132 2.76 5.54 -13.16
CA LEU A 132 3.08 4.42 -12.28
C LEU A 132 2.24 3.17 -12.52
N PHE A 133 0.98 3.31 -12.94
CA PHE A 133 0.07 2.17 -13.10
C PHE A 133 -0.09 1.71 -14.55
N GLU A 134 -0.12 2.61 -15.54
CA GLU A 134 -0.33 2.24 -16.95
C GLU A 134 0.75 1.30 -17.50
N PRO A 135 2.06 1.47 -17.20
CA PRO A 135 3.08 0.54 -17.67
C PRO A 135 2.93 -0.90 -17.17
N LEU A 136 2.13 -1.10 -16.10
CA LEU A 136 1.84 -2.42 -15.54
C LEU A 136 0.61 -3.07 -16.16
N GLY A 137 -0.04 -2.42 -17.14
CA GLY A 137 -1.22 -2.93 -17.83
C GLY A 137 -2.56 -2.46 -17.22
N TRP A 138 -2.54 -1.51 -16.29
CA TRP A 138 -3.77 -0.91 -15.77
C TRP A 138 -4.30 0.17 -16.71
N HIS A 139 -5.61 0.20 -16.87
CA HIS A 139 -6.32 1.40 -17.29
C HIS A 139 -6.59 2.28 -16.07
N VAL A 140 -6.25 3.57 -16.17
CA VAL A 140 -6.27 4.51 -15.05
C VAL A 140 -7.30 5.62 -15.28
N ALA A 141 -8.35 5.62 -14.48
CA ALA A 141 -9.23 6.76 -14.31
C ALA A 141 -8.89 7.48 -12.99
N ALA A 142 -8.27 8.65 -13.09
CA ALA A 142 -7.86 9.45 -11.93
C ALA A 142 -8.42 10.88 -12.07
N THR A 143 -9.44 11.20 -11.27
CA THR A 143 -10.10 12.51 -11.29
C THR A 143 -9.63 13.34 -10.10
N PRO A 144 -9.03 14.53 -10.32
CA PRO A 144 -8.71 15.46 -9.24
C PRO A 144 -9.93 15.79 -8.38
N ILE A 145 -9.72 15.86 -7.07
CA ILE A 145 -10.74 16.29 -6.11
C ILE A 145 -10.50 17.78 -5.82
N PRO A 146 -11.50 18.66 -5.98
CA PRO A 146 -11.34 20.08 -5.65
C PRO A 146 -11.06 20.27 -4.17
N LEU A 147 -10.28 21.30 -3.81
CA LEU A 147 -10.03 21.62 -2.39
C LEU A 147 -11.32 21.91 -1.64
N ASP A 148 -12.21 22.67 -2.27
CA ASP A 148 -13.55 22.94 -1.76
C ASP A 148 -14.49 23.27 -2.94
N PRO A 149 -15.55 22.47 -3.19
CA PRO A 149 -16.54 22.75 -4.22
C PRO A 149 -17.25 24.11 -4.08
N GLN A 150 -17.33 24.66 -2.86
CA GLN A 150 -17.93 25.97 -2.59
C GLN A 150 -16.98 27.14 -2.88
N PHE A 151 -15.67 26.87 -2.99
CA PHE A 151 -14.64 27.86 -3.32
C PHE A 151 -13.75 27.40 -4.50
N PRO A 152 -14.29 27.33 -5.74
CA PRO A 152 -13.56 26.82 -6.89
C PRO A 152 -12.24 27.54 -7.19
N GLN A 153 -12.10 28.80 -6.77
CA GLN A 153 -10.87 29.59 -6.91
C GLN A 153 -9.69 29.04 -6.11
N TRP A 154 -9.92 28.15 -5.15
CA TRP A 154 -8.83 27.45 -4.44
C TRP A 154 -8.17 26.37 -5.30
N GLY A 155 -8.86 25.92 -6.36
CA GLY A 155 -8.35 24.94 -7.32
C GLY A 155 -8.42 23.50 -6.81
N GLU A 156 -7.66 22.64 -7.49
CA GLU A 156 -7.62 21.21 -7.21
C GLU A 156 -6.75 20.88 -6.00
N SER A 157 -7.17 19.87 -5.22
CA SER A 157 -6.36 19.32 -4.15
C SER A 157 -5.27 18.38 -4.71
N ARG A 158 -4.41 17.88 -3.83
CA ARG A 158 -3.46 16.80 -4.17
C ARG A 158 -4.10 15.41 -4.25
N TYR A 159 -5.40 15.31 -3.99
CA TYR A 159 -6.13 14.05 -3.95
C TYR A 159 -6.82 13.75 -5.27
N VAL A 160 -6.93 12.46 -5.57
CA VAL A 160 -7.67 11.97 -6.73
C VAL A 160 -8.65 10.87 -6.31
N ASP A 161 -9.83 10.84 -6.93
CA ASP A 161 -10.66 9.63 -6.97
C ASP A 161 -10.05 8.71 -8.03
N LEU A 162 -9.45 7.60 -7.57
CA LEU A 162 -8.77 6.64 -8.42
C LEU A 162 -9.68 5.43 -8.67
N THR A 163 -9.85 5.08 -9.93
CA THR A 163 -10.30 3.75 -10.38
C THR A 163 -9.26 3.16 -11.32
N LEU A 164 -8.80 1.94 -11.02
CA LEU A 164 -7.93 1.13 -11.85
C LEU A 164 -8.74 -0.04 -12.39
N THR A 165 -8.65 -0.32 -13.69
CA THR A 165 -9.23 -1.52 -14.29
C THR A 165 -8.17 -2.27 -15.10
N GLY A 166 -8.16 -3.60 -15.01
CA GLY A 166 -7.14 -4.39 -15.70
C GLY A 166 -7.26 -5.89 -15.41
N THR A 167 -6.57 -6.68 -16.22
CA THR A 167 -6.57 -8.14 -16.11
C THR A 167 -5.25 -8.60 -15.46
N HIS A 168 -5.31 -8.98 -14.18
CA HIS A 168 -4.13 -9.29 -13.37
C HIS A 168 -4.34 -10.50 -12.48
N ARG A 169 -3.25 -11.14 -12.05
CA ARG A 169 -3.28 -12.02 -10.88
C ARG A 169 -3.56 -11.17 -9.64
N VAL A 170 -4.38 -11.67 -8.73
CA VAL A 170 -4.73 -10.93 -7.50
C VAL A 170 -3.48 -10.59 -6.67
N GLY A 171 -2.52 -11.52 -6.59
CA GLY A 171 -1.25 -11.29 -5.89
C GLY A 171 -0.45 -10.12 -6.48
N ASP A 172 -0.35 -10.05 -7.81
CA ASP A 172 0.38 -8.98 -8.50
C ASP A 172 -0.32 -7.63 -8.35
N ALA A 173 -1.66 -7.61 -8.47
CA ALA A 173 -2.43 -6.40 -8.22
C ALA A 173 -2.21 -5.84 -6.80
N LEU A 174 -2.20 -6.72 -5.79
CA LEU A 174 -1.90 -6.32 -4.41
C LEU A 174 -0.45 -5.82 -4.25
N ARG A 175 0.53 -6.43 -4.92
CA ARG A 175 1.93 -5.99 -4.90
C ARG A 175 2.11 -4.63 -5.56
N HIS A 176 1.47 -4.40 -6.70
CA HIS A 176 1.44 -3.09 -7.37
C HIS A 176 0.90 -2.02 -6.41
N LEU A 177 -0.26 -2.25 -5.78
CA LEU A 177 -0.85 -1.31 -4.82
C LEU A 177 0.06 -1.08 -3.61
N TYR A 178 0.62 -2.15 -3.04
CA TYR A 178 1.52 -2.08 -1.88
C TYR A 178 2.75 -1.20 -2.14
N VAL A 179 3.34 -1.27 -3.33
CA VAL A 179 4.53 -0.47 -3.69
C VAL A 179 4.16 0.93 -4.18
N LEU A 180 3.11 1.06 -4.99
CA LEU A 180 2.82 2.33 -5.68
C LEU A 180 2.05 3.32 -4.82
N LEU A 181 1.22 2.88 -3.86
CA LEU A 181 0.51 3.79 -2.97
C LEU A 181 1.48 4.66 -2.14
N PRO A 182 2.52 4.11 -1.46
CA PRO A 182 3.50 4.94 -0.77
C PRO A 182 4.35 5.79 -1.72
N ALA A 183 4.64 5.29 -2.92
CA ALA A 183 5.38 6.06 -3.92
C ALA A 183 4.60 7.28 -4.43
N LEU A 184 3.27 7.20 -4.50
CA LEU A 184 2.39 8.33 -4.85
C LEU A 184 2.23 9.32 -3.71
N ASP A 185 2.12 8.82 -2.49
CA ASP A 185 1.98 9.63 -1.27
C ASP A 185 3.22 10.51 -1.06
N GLY A 186 4.41 9.91 -1.20
CA GLY A 186 5.69 10.61 -1.19
C GLY A 186 6.17 11.08 0.18
N ASP A 187 5.39 10.84 1.24
CA ASP A 187 5.74 11.07 2.64
C ASP A 187 5.50 9.78 3.45
N LYS A 188 6.56 9.07 3.82
CA LYS A 188 6.48 8.02 4.84
C LYS A 188 6.72 8.65 6.22
N HIS A 189 6.15 8.04 7.26
CA HIS A 189 6.14 8.58 8.63
C HIS A 189 6.91 7.69 9.61
N TYR A 190 7.69 6.74 9.09
CA TYR A 190 8.53 5.83 9.86
C TYR A 190 9.93 5.77 9.25
N TRP A 191 10.91 5.35 10.05
CA TRP A 191 12.29 5.32 9.61
C TRP A 191 12.50 4.25 8.52
N VAL A 192 13.00 4.67 7.35
CA VAL A 192 13.33 3.77 6.23
C VAL A 192 14.77 3.28 6.33
N GLY A 193 14.92 1.96 6.50
CA GLY A 193 16.20 1.24 6.53
C GLY A 193 16.41 0.32 5.33
N GLN A 194 17.45 -0.52 5.37
CA GLN A 194 17.72 -1.54 4.36
C GLN A 194 16.61 -2.61 4.28
N ASP A 195 15.99 -2.93 5.40
CA ASP A 195 14.85 -3.83 5.49
C ASP A 195 13.67 -3.37 4.59
N GLU A 196 13.49 -2.06 4.45
CA GLU A 196 12.47 -1.46 3.62
C GLU A 196 12.81 -1.57 2.13
N ALA A 197 14.10 -1.52 1.77
CA ALA A 197 14.56 -1.84 0.42
C ALA A 197 14.31 -3.32 0.09
N ASP A 198 14.58 -4.25 1.00
CA ASP A 198 14.31 -5.67 0.77
C ASP A 198 12.80 -5.95 0.61
N LYS A 199 11.96 -5.23 1.36
CA LYS A 199 10.49 -5.28 1.16
C LYS A 199 10.10 -4.75 -0.22
N LEU A 200 10.70 -3.66 -0.68
CA LEU A 200 10.47 -3.12 -2.02
C LEU A 200 10.88 -4.14 -3.09
N LEU A 201 12.06 -4.75 -2.96
CA LEU A 201 12.57 -5.73 -3.94
C LEU A 201 11.68 -6.96 -4.03
N ARG A 202 11.29 -7.55 -2.89
CA ARG A 202 10.36 -8.70 -2.87
C ARG A 202 8.99 -8.37 -3.46
N ALA A 203 8.43 -7.21 -3.13
CA ALA A 203 7.13 -6.81 -3.69
C ALA A 203 7.23 -6.37 -5.16
N GLY A 204 8.42 -5.93 -5.58
CA GLY A 204 8.77 -5.52 -6.93
C GLY A 204 9.21 -6.66 -7.85
N GLU A 205 9.34 -7.88 -7.33
CA GLU A 205 9.80 -9.03 -8.07
C GLU A 205 8.92 -9.27 -9.31
N GLY A 206 9.55 -9.57 -10.45
CA GLY A 206 8.88 -9.81 -11.72
C GLY A 206 8.42 -8.56 -12.49
N TRP A 207 8.35 -7.36 -11.88
CA TRP A 207 7.84 -6.17 -12.58
C TRP A 207 8.67 -4.89 -12.38
N LEU A 208 9.21 -4.63 -11.19
CA LEU A 208 9.83 -3.34 -10.87
C LEU A 208 11.13 -3.10 -11.64
N ALA A 209 11.91 -4.16 -11.90
CA ALA A 209 13.16 -4.05 -12.66
C ALA A 209 12.93 -3.54 -14.10
N GLY A 210 11.82 -3.95 -14.71
CA GLY A 210 11.39 -3.55 -16.07
C GLY A 210 10.53 -2.28 -16.11
N HIS A 211 10.15 -1.73 -14.96
CA HIS A 211 9.27 -0.56 -14.91
C HIS A 211 10.01 0.71 -15.39
N PRO A 212 9.44 1.52 -16.31
CA PRO A 212 10.11 2.71 -16.83
C PRO A 212 10.40 3.75 -15.74
N GLU A 213 9.50 3.86 -14.76
CA GLU A 213 9.62 4.76 -13.62
C GLU A 213 10.29 4.11 -12.38
N ARG A 214 11.05 3.01 -12.53
CA ARG A 214 11.66 2.29 -11.38
C ARG A 214 12.49 3.18 -10.45
N GLU A 215 13.22 4.15 -11.02
CA GLU A 215 14.01 5.10 -10.24
C GLU A 215 13.12 6.04 -9.44
N LEU A 216 12.03 6.54 -10.05
CA LEU A 216 11.06 7.39 -9.36
C LEU A 216 10.38 6.62 -8.22
N ILE A 217 9.96 5.37 -8.47
CA ILE A 217 9.35 4.48 -7.48
C ILE A 217 10.32 4.25 -6.31
N ALA A 218 11.54 3.79 -6.57
CA ALA A 218 12.53 3.51 -5.54
C ALA A 218 12.85 4.77 -4.72
N ASN A 219 13.04 5.92 -5.37
CA ASN A 219 13.30 7.19 -4.70
C ASN A 219 12.15 7.59 -3.77
N ARG A 220 10.90 7.50 -4.22
CA ARG A 220 9.76 7.93 -3.39
C ARG A 220 9.42 6.92 -2.31
N TYR A 221 9.45 5.63 -2.63
CA TYR A 221 9.18 4.55 -1.69
C TYR A 221 10.20 4.53 -0.54
N LEU A 222 11.46 4.89 -0.80
CA LEU A 222 12.56 4.87 0.18
C LEU A 222 12.91 6.26 0.74
N GLU A 223 11.96 7.20 0.74
CA GLU A 223 12.13 8.57 1.26
C GLU A 223 13.37 9.32 0.71
N ARG A 224 13.78 9.02 -0.53
CA ARG A 224 14.95 9.59 -1.20
C ARG A 224 16.26 9.39 -0.42
N ARG A 225 16.34 8.39 0.45
CA ARG A 225 17.55 8.05 1.19
C ARG A 225 18.58 7.42 0.26
N ARG A 226 19.44 8.26 -0.32
CA ARG A 226 20.42 7.86 -1.35
C ARG A 226 21.12 6.53 -1.10
N PRO A 227 21.66 6.20 0.09
CA PRO A 227 22.32 4.92 0.31
C PRO A 227 21.37 3.71 0.11
N VAL A 228 20.14 3.82 0.61
CA VAL A 228 19.12 2.76 0.54
C VAL A 228 18.54 2.65 -0.87
N VAL A 229 18.31 3.80 -1.53
CA VAL A 229 17.87 3.85 -2.93
C VAL A 229 18.91 3.24 -3.86
N ASN A 230 20.19 3.60 -3.71
CA ASN A 230 21.27 3.07 -4.54
C ASN A 230 21.41 1.56 -4.36
N TYR A 231 21.27 1.06 -3.13
CA TYR A 231 21.23 -0.37 -2.85
C TYR A 231 20.07 -1.07 -3.58
N ALA A 232 18.85 -0.54 -3.49
CA ALA A 232 17.72 -1.12 -4.20
C ALA A 232 17.92 -1.11 -5.73
N LEU A 233 18.40 0.00 -6.28
CA LEU A 233 18.63 0.14 -7.73
C LEU A 233 19.74 -0.77 -8.24
N SER A 234 20.82 -0.99 -7.47
CA SER A 234 21.87 -1.93 -7.87
C SER A 234 21.33 -3.36 -7.94
N ARG A 235 20.54 -3.79 -6.94
CA ARG A 235 19.91 -5.12 -6.91
C ARG A 235 18.91 -5.32 -8.06
N LEU A 236 18.13 -4.29 -8.40
CA LEU A 236 17.24 -4.32 -9.57
C LEU A 236 17.99 -4.42 -10.90
N ALA A 237 19.21 -3.90 -10.98
CA ALA A 237 20.06 -4.02 -12.18
C ALA A 237 20.76 -5.38 -12.27
N GLU A 238 21.06 -6.01 -11.14
CA GLU A 238 21.72 -7.32 -11.03
C GLU A 238 20.77 -8.51 -11.27
N GLY A 239 19.44 -8.29 -11.21
CA GLY A 239 18.44 -9.30 -11.59
C GLY A 239 18.27 -10.45 -10.60
N ASP A 240 18.43 -10.20 -9.30
CA ASP A 240 18.69 -11.26 -8.30
C ASP A 240 17.48 -11.64 -7.41
N ASP A 241 17.38 -12.94 -7.15
CA ASP A 241 16.38 -13.66 -6.34
C ASP A 241 16.55 -13.33 -4.84
N VAL A 242 15.48 -12.89 -4.17
CA VAL A 242 15.50 -12.59 -2.72
C VAL A 242 14.85 -13.75 -1.95
N PRO A 243 15.53 -14.38 -0.97
CA PRO A 243 14.95 -15.48 -0.20
C PRO A 243 13.65 -15.09 0.51
N ALA A 244 12.61 -15.90 0.29
CA ALA A 244 11.34 -15.80 1.00
C ALA A 244 11.48 -16.48 2.37
N GLU A 245 11.62 -15.72 3.46
CA GLU A 245 11.00 -16.02 4.76
C GLU A 245 11.38 -14.99 5.85
N ALA A 246 10.39 -14.19 6.27
CA ALA A 246 10.24 -13.70 7.63
C ALA A 246 8.76 -13.35 7.84
N GLU A 247 8.07 -14.09 8.70
CA GLU A 247 6.74 -13.70 9.16
C GLU A 247 6.80 -12.32 9.80
N ALA A 248 6.00 -11.41 9.26
CA ALA A 248 5.91 -10.07 9.75
C ALA A 248 5.24 -10.06 11.13
N ARG A 249 6.03 -9.92 12.20
CA ARG A 249 5.50 -9.23 13.37
C ARG A 249 5.19 -7.81 12.94
N VAL A 250 3.91 -7.48 12.82
CA VAL A 250 3.44 -6.09 12.65
C VAL A 250 3.59 -5.41 14.01
N THR A 251 4.83 -5.16 14.40
CA THR A 251 5.18 -4.12 15.35
C THR A 251 5.83 -3.03 14.53
N GLU A 252 5.01 -2.23 13.86
CA GLU A 252 5.44 -0.89 13.44
C GLU A 252 5.54 -0.01 14.70
N LEU A 253 6.43 -0.39 15.60
CA LEU A 253 7.08 0.57 16.47
C LEU A 253 8.21 1.17 15.64
N PRO A 254 8.48 2.46 15.75
CA PRO A 254 9.69 3.01 15.17
C PRO A 254 10.85 2.29 15.85
N ASP A 255 11.63 1.51 15.09
CA ASP A 255 13.02 1.26 15.45
C ASP A 255 13.71 2.62 15.41
N ARG A 256 13.52 3.37 16.51
CA ARG A 256 14.41 4.46 16.84
C ARG A 256 15.76 3.79 17.01
N PRO A 257 16.84 4.27 16.36
CA PRO A 257 18.16 3.88 16.81
C PRO A 257 18.21 4.14 18.32
N GLU A 258 18.67 3.14 19.08
CA GLU A 258 18.82 3.28 20.53
C GLU A 258 19.46 4.62 20.83
N SER A 259 18.83 5.40 21.71
CA SER A 259 19.39 6.70 22.06
C SER A 259 20.85 6.52 22.49
N LEU A 260 21.72 7.48 22.16
CA LEU A 260 23.12 7.45 22.60
C LEU A 260 23.24 7.29 24.13
N ALA A 261 22.21 7.66 24.89
CA ALA A 261 22.11 7.42 26.33
C ALA A 261 21.94 5.92 26.68
N ALA A 262 21.10 5.18 25.94
CA ALA A 262 20.94 3.73 26.11
C ALA A 262 22.21 2.96 25.72
N GLN A 263 22.85 3.35 24.60
CA GLN A 263 24.11 2.76 24.15
C GLN A 263 25.26 3.00 25.15
N ARG A 264 25.27 4.16 25.82
CA ARG A 264 26.25 4.48 26.87
C ARG A 264 26.01 3.72 28.18
N HIS A 265 24.77 3.40 28.53
CA HIS A 265 24.47 2.59 29.71
C HIS A 265 24.85 1.12 29.55
N GLY A 266 24.80 0.56 28.33
CA GLY A 266 25.23 -0.80 28.03
C GLY A 266 26.75 -1.00 27.86
N SER A 267 27.53 0.09 27.81
CA SER A 267 28.98 0.06 27.56
C SER A 267 29.83 0.35 28.82
N VAL A 268 29.20 0.47 29.99
CA VAL A 268 29.92 0.49 31.27
C VAL A 268 29.99 -0.93 31.82
N LEU A 269 31.10 -1.61 31.55
CA LEU A 269 31.61 -2.74 32.35
C LEU A 269 32.45 -2.20 33.51
#